data_AF-A0A2M7SFI7-F1
#
_entry.id   AF-A0A2M7SFI7-F1
#
_cell.length_a   1.000
_cell.length_b   1.000
_cell.length_c   1.000
_cell.angle_alpha   90.00
_cell.angle_beta   90.00
_cell.angle_gamma   90.00
#
_symmetry.space_group_name_H-M   'P 1'
#
loop_
_entity.id
_entity.type
_entity.pdbx_description
1 polymer ?
#
loop_
_entity_poly.entity_id
_entity_poly.type
_entity_poly.pdbx_seq_one_letter_code
_entity_poly.pdbx_strand_id
1 'polypeptide(L)'
;MNREKIRLLAALLALTCVFCFCAGAAATDKSFYRNEMRKDRARDSRRSSRIQESRNYDYELGKCVTDVNGNRIRLEEYAVRTRPDQVKVVTLTKNAEIYGSMYSLYTFNRNLPSDFSSAAREGLKMSWSEMPAYWLTEFESKHSCGSDYIKYAATGGSFESVLSGGYKQYFASLRSMVNSELNVKEESAYNPVTKDWTYYYYLSGIKTEAKSWDESWDAANNAMVRNYYSGVFSGGSPTGTLLATRSVYAFQDKLQYKTQTVFADGKSLTIWNYIVSTRGEVVSAPSLWSENFVTQVLNSGNYEMVVTASEFSGGKVDIIGKPGILLNTSMAGR
;
A
#
# COMPACT_ATOMS: atom_id res chain seq x y z
N MET A 1 -90.76 -18.59 -41.74
CA MET A 1 -89.33 -18.22 -41.57
C MET A 1 -88.48 -19.46 -41.83
N ASN A 2 -87.62 -19.43 -42.85
CA ASN A 2 -87.01 -20.61 -43.46
C ASN A 2 -85.93 -21.25 -42.56
N ARG A 3 -85.97 -22.57 -42.34
CA ARG A 3 -85.09 -23.31 -41.40
C ARG A 3 -83.59 -23.13 -41.68
N GLU A 4 -83.22 -22.79 -42.91
CA GLU A 4 -81.83 -22.49 -43.28
C GLU A 4 -81.31 -21.16 -42.70
N LYS A 5 -82.16 -20.14 -42.56
CA LYS A 5 -81.73 -18.83 -42.00
C LYS A 5 -81.42 -18.92 -40.51
N ILE A 6 -82.05 -19.83 -39.78
CA ILE A 6 -81.79 -20.07 -38.35
C ILE A 6 -80.45 -20.81 -38.14
N ARG A 7 -80.11 -21.76 -39.03
CA ARG A 7 -78.83 -22.47 -38.98
C ARG A 7 -77.64 -21.56 -39.30
N LEU A 8 -77.81 -20.65 -40.26
CA LEU A 8 -76.76 -19.67 -40.60
C LEU A 8 -76.51 -18.65 -39.49
N LEU A 9 -77.57 -18.20 -38.79
CA LEU A 9 -77.43 -17.28 -37.65
C LEU A 9 -76.75 -17.94 -36.45
N ALA A 10 -77.07 -19.21 -36.17
CA ALA A 10 -76.45 -19.98 -35.09
C ALA A 10 -74.95 -20.25 -35.37
N ALA A 11 -74.58 -20.53 -36.63
CA ALA A 11 -73.19 -20.69 -37.03
C ALA A 11 -72.39 -19.37 -36.93
N LEU A 12 -73.00 -18.22 -37.29
CA LEU A 12 -72.36 -16.92 -37.17
C LEU A 12 -72.15 -16.49 -35.70
N LEU A 13 -73.10 -16.81 -34.82
CA LEU A 13 -73.00 -16.57 -33.37
C LEU A 13 -71.94 -17.47 -32.72
N ALA A 14 -71.85 -18.74 -33.14
CA ALA A 14 -70.79 -19.64 -32.67
C ALA A 14 -69.39 -19.17 -33.12
N LEU A 15 -69.26 -18.66 -34.35
CA LEU A 15 -67.97 -18.18 -34.88
C LEU A 15 -67.50 -16.87 -34.21
N THR A 16 -68.44 -15.98 -33.86
CA THR A 16 -68.13 -14.73 -33.13
C THR A 16 -67.78 -14.98 -31.66
N CYS A 17 -68.37 -16.00 -31.01
CA CYS A 17 -67.97 -16.42 -29.67
C CYS A 17 -66.55 -17.01 -29.61
N VAL A 18 -66.13 -17.78 -30.62
CA VAL A 18 -64.77 -18.38 -30.68
C VAL A 18 -63.69 -17.32 -30.93
N PHE A 19 -63.98 -16.29 -31.75
CA PHE A 19 -63.01 -15.20 -31.99
C PHE A 19 -62.86 -14.24 -30.81
N CYS A 20 -63.88 -14.01 -29.99
CA CYS A 20 -63.75 -13.20 -28.77
C CYS A 20 -62.93 -13.90 -27.67
N PHE A 21 -62.88 -15.24 -27.64
CA PHE A 21 -62.16 -15.98 -26.61
C PHE A 21 -60.65 -16.10 -26.88
N CYS A 22 -60.21 -16.07 -28.15
CA CYS A 22 -58.79 -16.20 -28.50
C CYS A 22 -58.00 -14.87 -28.40
N ALA A 23 -58.65 -13.72 -28.47
CA ALA A 23 -57.98 -12.42 -28.31
C ALA A 23 -57.63 -12.09 -26.84
N GLY A 24 -58.28 -12.74 -25.88
CA GLY A 24 -58.04 -12.55 -24.44
C GLY A 24 -56.80 -13.27 -23.89
N ALA A 25 -56.26 -14.26 -24.61
CA ALA A 25 -55.15 -15.10 -24.13
C ALA A 25 -53.74 -14.56 -24.48
N ALA A 26 -53.62 -13.69 -25.49
CA ALA A 26 -52.32 -13.14 -25.91
C ALA A 26 -51.94 -11.81 -25.22
N ALA A 27 -52.90 -11.13 -24.58
CA ALA A 27 -52.67 -9.85 -23.88
C ALA A 27 -52.17 -10.02 -22.43
N THR A 28 -52.43 -11.19 -21.84
CA THR A 28 -52.02 -11.56 -20.47
C THR A 28 -50.52 -11.84 -20.35
N ASP A 29 -49.86 -12.22 -21.43
CA ASP A 29 -48.45 -12.62 -21.39
C ASP A 29 -47.50 -11.40 -21.32
N LYS A 30 -47.69 -10.40 -22.20
CA LYS A 30 -46.87 -9.17 -22.19
C LYS A 30 -47.02 -8.33 -20.92
N SER A 31 -48.22 -8.28 -20.34
CA SER A 31 -48.48 -7.52 -19.11
C SER A 31 -47.85 -8.21 -17.91
N PHE A 32 -47.88 -9.55 -17.85
CA PHE A 32 -47.17 -10.35 -16.86
C PHE A 32 -45.66 -10.15 -16.92
N TYR A 33 -45.02 -10.28 -18.09
CA TYR A 33 -43.58 -10.04 -18.25
C TYR A 33 -43.15 -8.62 -17.87
N ARG A 34 -43.93 -7.60 -18.24
CA ARG A 34 -43.66 -6.21 -17.83
C ARG A 34 -43.74 -6.03 -16.32
N ASN A 35 -44.68 -6.70 -15.67
CA ASN A 35 -44.83 -6.62 -14.22
C ASN A 35 -43.69 -7.34 -13.50
N GLU A 36 -43.26 -8.49 -14.02
CA GLU A 36 -42.12 -9.23 -13.46
C GLU A 36 -40.81 -8.48 -13.65
N MET A 37 -40.54 -7.91 -14.83
CA MET A 37 -39.38 -7.04 -15.04
C MET A 37 -39.39 -5.80 -14.12
N ARG A 38 -40.56 -5.22 -13.82
CA ARG A 38 -40.65 -4.11 -12.87
C ARG A 38 -40.30 -4.54 -11.45
N LYS A 39 -40.75 -5.71 -11.01
CA LYS A 39 -40.39 -6.28 -9.71
C LYS A 39 -38.91 -6.61 -9.63
N ASP A 40 -38.32 -7.11 -10.71
CA ASP A 40 -36.90 -7.44 -10.76
C ASP A 40 -36.04 -6.17 -10.74
N ARG A 41 -36.37 -5.15 -11.55
CA ARG A 41 -35.72 -3.83 -11.45
C ARG A 41 -35.83 -3.23 -10.06
N ALA A 42 -36.99 -3.36 -9.40
CA ALA A 42 -37.17 -2.87 -8.03
C ALA A 42 -36.34 -3.67 -7.01
N ARG A 43 -36.22 -4.99 -7.18
CA ARG A 43 -35.34 -5.84 -6.36
C ARG A 43 -33.86 -5.47 -6.56
N ASP A 44 -33.43 -5.30 -7.81
CA ASP A 44 -32.07 -4.93 -8.16
C ASP A 44 -31.72 -3.53 -7.64
N SER A 45 -32.64 -2.57 -7.77
CA SER A 45 -32.48 -1.23 -7.20
C SER A 45 -32.36 -1.26 -5.67
N ARG A 46 -33.16 -2.08 -4.97
CA ARG A 46 -33.02 -2.21 -3.51
C ARG A 46 -31.70 -2.87 -3.11
N ARG A 47 -31.25 -3.88 -3.86
CA ARG A 47 -29.96 -4.55 -3.63
C ARG A 47 -28.81 -3.57 -3.85
N SER A 48 -28.83 -2.81 -4.95
CA SER A 48 -27.78 -1.83 -5.24
C SER A 48 -27.72 -0.72 -4.19
N SER A 49 -28.88 -0.21 -3.73
CA SER A 49 -28.93 0.77 -2.64
C SER A 49 -28.34 0.24 -1.34
N ARG A 50 -28.67 -0.99 -0.93
CA ARG A 50 -28.09 -1.60 0.29
C ARG A 50 -26.58 -1.84 0.17
N ILE A 51 -26.12 -2.25 -1.00
CA ILE A 51 -24.69 -2.40 -1.29
C ILE A 51 -24.00 -1.04 -1.21
N GLN A 52 -24.61 0.02 -1.73
CA GLN A 52 -24.06 1.38 -1.68
C GLN A 52 -24.05 1.94 -0.26
N GLU A 53 -25.07 1.69 0.54
CA GLU A 53 -25.14 2.09 1.94
C GLU A 53 -24.08 1.39 2.79
N SER A 54 -23.94 0.06 2.68
CA SER A 54 -22.86 -0.69 3.32
C SER A 54 -21.48 -0.19 2.89
N ARG A 55 -21.34 0.18 1.61
CA ARG A 55 -20.12 0.76 1.06
C ARG A 55 -19.82 2.14 1.64
N ASN A 56 -20.83 2.98 1.89
CA ASN A 56 -20.65 4.28 2.52
C ASN A 56 -20.28 4.11 4.00
N TYR A 57 -20.92 3.17 4.69
CA TYR A 57 -20.63 2.87 6.09
C TYR A 57 -19.18 2.41 6.31
N ASP A 58 -18.67 1.49 5.48
CA ASP A 58 -17.26 1.06 5.58
C ASP A 58 -16.28 2.22 5.28
N TYR A 59 -16.67 3.16 4.42
CA TYR A 59 -15.87 4.35 4.12
C TYR A 59 -15.87 5.32 5.31
N GLU A 60 -17.04 5.57 5.92
CA GLU A 60 -17.17 6.40 7.13
C GLU A 60 -16.40 5.82 8.32
N LEU A 61 -16.35 4.49 8.45
CA LEU A 61 -15.53 3.81 9.45
C LEU A 61 -14.02 3.77 9.10
N GLY A 62 -13.63 4.30 7.95
CA GLY A 62 -12.23 4.26 7.48
C GLY A 62 -11.72 2.84 7.16
N LYS A 63 -12.60 1.86 6.95
CA LYS A 63 -12.26 0.49 6.55
C LYS A 63 -12.08 0.33 5.04
N CYS A 64 -12.37 1.38 4.28
CA CYS A 64 -12.06 1.45 2.86
C CYS A 64 -11.29 2.71 2.53
N VAL A 65 -10.34 2.58 1.61
CA VAL A 65 -9.56 3.65 1.01
C VAL A 65 -9.52 3.44 -0.50
N THR A 66 -9.21 4.47 -1.26
CA THR A 66 -8.94 4.35 -2.69
C THR A 66 -7.42 4.37 -2.90
N ASP A 67 -6.91 3.43 -3.70
CA ASP A 67 -5.49 3.37 -4.07
C ASP A 67 -5.13 4.45 -5.12
N VAL A 68 -3.85 4.55 -5.47
CA VAL A 68 -3.38 5.50 -6.48
C VAL A 68 -3.97 5.26 -7.89
N ASN A 69 -4.49 4.06 -8.14
CA ASN A 69 -5.10 3.66 -9.41
C ASN A 69 -6.62 3.87 -9.46
N GLY A 70 -7.22 4.41 -8.38
CA GLY A 70 -8.66 4.61 -8.29
C GLY A 70 -9.45 3.38 -7.84
N ASN A 71 -8.79 2.28 -7.47
CA ASN A 71 -9.46 1.08 -6.96
C ASN A 71 -9.81 1.25 -5.49
N ARG A 72 -11.02 0.80 -5.13
CA ARG A 72 -11.42 0.70 -3.74
C ARG A 72 -10.76 -0.49 -3.07
N ILE A 73 -10.00 -0.22 -2.02
CA ILE A 73 -9.33 -1.22 -1.19
C ILE A 73 -10.03 -1.29 0.17
N ARG A 74 -10.38 -2.50 0.61
CA ARG A 74 -10.75 -2.76 2.00
C ARG A 74 -9.49 -2.96 2.81
N LEU A 75 -9.43 -2.33 3.97
CA LEU A 75 -8.28 -2.28 4.86
C LEU A 75 -8.68 -2.73 6.26
N GLU A 76 -7.91 -3.64 6.83
CA GLU A 76 -8.01 -4.05 8.23
C GLU A 76 -6.63 -3.93 8.87
N GLU A 77 -6.55 -3.25 10.00
CA GLU A 77 -5.28 -3.00 10.69
C GLU A 77 -5.36 -3.34 12.16
N TYR A 78 -4.26 -3.92 12.65
CA TYR A 78 -4.12 -4.37 14.02
C TYR A 78 -2.76 -3.92 14.54
N ALA A 79 -2.73 -3.36 15.74
CA ALA A 79 -1.50 -3.16 16.50
C ALA A 79 -1.52 -4.08 17.71
N VAL A 80 -0.46 -4.87 17.88
CA VAL A 80 -0.35 -5.88 18.93
C VAL A 80 0.99 -5.72 19.63
N ARG A 81 0.98 -5.73 20.97
CA ARG A 81 2.19 -5.83 21.79
C ARG A 81 2.66 -7.29 21.80
N THR A 82 3.76 -7.60 21.10
CA THR A 82 4.32 -8.96 21.09
C THR A 82 5.24 -9.21 22.28
N ARG A 83 5.93 -8.17 22.74
CA ARG A 83 6.80 -8.14 23.92
C ARG A 83 6.70 -6.78 24.62
N PRO A 84 7.16 -6.63 25.89
CA PRO A 84 7.12 -5.35 26.59
C PRO A 84 7.76 -4.19 25.81
N ASP A 85 8.80 -4.46 25.02
CA ASP A 85 9.58 -3.54 24.20
C ASP A 85 9.22 -3.56 22.70
N GLN A 86 8.15 -4.26 22.31
CA GLN A 86 7.81 -4.46 20.91
C GLN A 86 6.35 -4.16 20.57
N VAL A 87 6.15 -3.58 19.39
CA VAL A 87 4.83 -3.43 18.76
C VAL A 87 4.89 -3.99 17.35
N LYS A 88 3.93 -4.86 17.04
CA LYS A 88 3.68 -5.37 15.69
C LYS A 88 2.41 -4.74 15.14
N VAL A 89 2.53 -4.08 14.00
CA VAL A 89 1.40 -3.65 13.18
C VAL A 89 1.19 -4.68 12.09
N VAL A 90 -0.07 -5.05 11.85
CA VAL A 90 -0.49 -5.92 10.76
C VAL A 90 -1.55 -5.19 9.97
N THR A 91 -1.35 -5.09 8.67
CA THR A 91 -2.27 -4.49 7.72
C THR A 91 -2.68 -5.56 6.70
N LEU A 92 -3.98 -5.76 6.53
CA LEU A 92 -4.56 -6.63 5.53
C LEU A 92 -5.31 -5.77 4.53
N THR A 93 -5.00 -5.94 3.24
CA THR A 93 -5.64 -5.23 2.15
C THR A 93 -6.32 -6.22 1.22
N LYS A 94 -7.48 -5.82 0.70
CA LYS A 94 -8.18 -6.61 -0.31
C LYS A 94 -8.94 -5.72 -1.27
N ASN A 95 -8.79 -6.00 -2.57
CA ASN A 95 -9.67 -5.49 -3.61
C ASN A 95 -10.22 -6.67 -4.45
N ALA A 96 -10.77 -6.38 -5.63
CA ALA A 96 -11.33 -7.40 -6.51
C ALA A 96 -10.27 -8.34 -7.11
N GLU A 97 -9.03 -7.89 -7.24
CA GLU A 97 -7.95 -8.55 -7.99
C GLU A 97 -6.79 -9.01 -7.08
N ILE A 98 -6.59 -8.35 -5.95
CA ILE A 98 -5.39 -8.45 -5.12
C ILE A 98 -5.79 -8.63 -3.65
N TYR A 99 -5.13 -9.59 -3.00
CA TYR A 99 -5.07 -9.70 -1.55
C TYR A 99 -3.64 -9.38 -1.11
N GLY A 100 -3.49 -8.37 -0.25
CA GLY A 100 -2.22 -7.95 0.30
C GLY A 100 -2.18 -8.14 1.82
N SER A 101 -0.99 -8.45 2.33
CA SER A 101 -0.73 -8.48 3.76
C SER A 101 0.62 -7.83 4.05
N MET A 102 0.64 -6.95 5.03
CA MET A 102 1.84 -6.33 5.55
C MET A 102 1.92 -6.55 7.05
N TYR A 103 3.13 -6.75 7.57
CA TYR A 103 3.37 -6.48 8.97
C TYR A 103 4.63 -5.65 9.15
N SER A 104 4.64 -4.83 10.19
CA SER A 104 5.81 -4.08 10.65
C SER A 104 5.99 -4.35 12.14
N LEU A 105 7.12 -4.92 12.52
CA LEU A 105 7.55 -5.15 13.90
C LEU A 105 8.60 -4.12 14.27
N TYR A 106 8.33 -3.37 15.33
CA TYR A 106 9.20 -2.35 15.88
C TYR A 106 9.70 -2.83 17.24
N THR A 107 11.02 -2.93 17.41
CA THR A 107 11.65 -3.21 18.71
C THR A 107 12.30 -1.92 19.21
N PHE A 108 11.93 -1.51 20.42
CA PHE A 108 12.43 -0.30 21.06
C PHE A 108 13.58 -0.61 22.02
N ASN A 109 14.34 0.42 22.37
CA ASN A 109 15.42 0.37 23.34
C ASN A 109 14.99 0.05 24.78
N ARG A 110 13.70 0.14 25.10
CA ARG A 110 13.15 -0.09 26.45
C ARG A 110 11.69 -0.52 26.39
N ASN A 111 11.18 -1.00 27.52
CA ASN A 111 9.77 -1.36 27.67
C ASN A 111 8.85 -0.18 27.36
N LEU A 112 7.77 -0.48 26.66
CA LEU A 112 6.76 0.49 26.24
C LEU A 112 5.71 0.71 27.34
N PRO A 113 5.29 1.97 27.58
CA PRO A 113 4.17 2.28 28.47
C PRO A 113 2.87 1.68 27.95
N SER A 114 1.84 1.53 28.79
CA SER A 114 0.55 0.94 28.39
C SER A 114 -0.06 1.65 27.17
N ASP A 115 -0.09 2.98 27.21
CA ASP A 115 -0.23 3.83 26.03
C ASP A 115 1.16 4.10 25.44
N PHE A 116 1.45 3.48 24.28
CA PHE A 116 2.74 3.59 23.61
C PHE A 116 2.74 4.63 22.49
N SER A 117 1.66 5.41 22.32
CA SER A 117 1.53 6.39 21.23
C SER A 117 2.63 7.46 21.27
N SER A 118 3.04 7.90 22.47
CA SER A 118 4.15 8.84 22.65
C SER A 118 5.50 8.22 22.26
N ALA A 119 5.75 6.98 22.69
CA ALA A 119 6.94 6.22 22.32
C ALA A 119 7.02 5.97 20.81
N ALA A 120 5.89 5.66 20.16
CA ALA A 120 5.82 5.52 18.70
C ALA A 120 6.08 6.85 17.98
N ARG A 121 5.46 7.96 18.44
CA ARG A 121 5.71 9.30 17.89
C ARG A 121 7.17 9.73 18.03
N GLU A 122 7.84 9.35 19.10
CA GLU A 122 9.23 9.70 19.32
C GLU A 122 10.15 8.79 18.51
N GLY A 123 10.04 7.47 18.67
CA GLY A 123 10.97 6.50 18.09
C GLY A 123 10.91 6.38 16.57
N LEU A 124 9.79 6.76 15.93
CA LEU A 124 9.62 6.71 14.47
C LEU A 124 10.07 7.99 13.75
N LYS A 125 10.48 9.04 14.47
CA LYS A 125 10.95 10.30 13.87
C LYS A 125 12.28 10.16 13.13
N MET A 126 13.13 9.21 13.54
CA MET A 126 14.50 9.01 13.05
C MET A 126 15.47 10.18 13.29
N SER A 127 14.99 11.37 13.70
CA SER A 127 15.79 12.53 14.07
C SER A 127 15.15 13.35 15.20
N TRP A 128 15.97 13.96 16.04
CA TRP A 128 15.55 14.68 17.24
C TRP A 128 16.42 15.90 17.51
N SER A 129 15.86 16.96 18.10
CA SER A 129 16.63 18.10 18.61
C SER A 129 17.31 17.78 19.95
N GLU A 130 16.72 16.88 20.72
CA GLU A 130 17.18 16.43 22.03
C GLU A 130 17.37 14.90 22.04
N MET A 131 18.04 14.37 23.07
CA MET A 131 18.30 12.94 23.18
C MET A 131 16.96 12.20 23.35
N PRO A 132 16.60 11.27 22.45
CA PRO A 132 15.30 10.61 22.52
C PRO A 132 15.22 9.65 23.71
N ALA A 133 14.06 9.60 24.36
CA ALA A 133 13.79 8.56 25.36
C ALA A 133 13.54 7.20 24.68
N TYR A 134 12.74 7.19 23.61
CA TYR A 134 12.45 6.01 22.81
C TYR A 134 13.10 6.07 21.43
N TRP A 135 13.78 5.00 21.04
CA TRP A 135 14.33 4.83 19.70
C TRP A 135 14.29 3.35 19.31
N LEU A 136 14.44 3.05 18.03
CA LEU A 136 14.38 1.69 17.52
C LEU A 136 15.74 1.01 17.64
N THR A 137 15.74 -0.22 18.16
CA THR A 137 16.92 -1.11 18.14
C THR A 137 16.83 -2.11 16.99
N GLU A 138 15.61 -2.48 16.59
CA GLU A 138 15.35 -3.34 15.45
C GLU A 138 14.04 -2.92 14.76
N PHE A 139 13.97 -3.19 13.46
CA PHE A 139 12.78 -3.01 12.64
C PHE A 139 12.67 -4.20 11.71
N GLU A 140 11.47 -4.73 11.51
CA GLU A 140 11.21 -5.73 10.48
C GLU A 140 9.88 -5.41 9.80
N SER A 141 9.86 -5.36 8.47
CA SER A 141 8.62 -5.27 7.71
C SER A 141 8.56 -6.35 6.63
N LYS A 142 7.39 -6.94 6.42
CA LYS A 142 7.13 -7.82 5.27
C LYS A 142 5.88 -7.34 4.57
N HIS A 143 5.94 -7.22 3.25
CA HIS A 143 4.85 -6.86 2.36
C HIS A 143 4.64 -8.02 1.39
N SER A 144 3.44 -8.59 1.30
CA SER A 144 3.16 -9.77 0.48
C SER A 144 1.81 -9.70 -0.21
N CYS A 145 1.71 -10.30 -1.39
CA CYS A 145 0.45 -10.50 -2.12
C CYS A 145 0.11 -11.99 -2.32
N GLY A 146 0.45 -12.83 -1.33
CA GLY A 146 0.23 -14.28 -1.38
C GLY A 146 1.50 -15.03 -1.77
N SER A 147 1.75 -15.21 -3.07
CA SER A 147 2.95 -15.88 -3.59
C SER A 147 4.21 -15.05 -3.40
N ASP A 148 4.10 -13.75 -3.67
CA ASP A 148 5.22 -12.84 -3.72
C ASP A 148 5.33 -12.00 -2.46
N TYR A 149 6.55 -11.63 -2.09
CA TYR A 149 6.80 -10.70 -1.01
C TYR A 149 8.14 -9.98 -1.12
N ILE A 150 8.19 -8.82 -0.45
CA ILE A 150 9.40 -8.14 -0.06
C ILE A 150 9.47 -8.06 1.46
N LYS A 151 10.66 -8.25 2.03
CA LYS A 151 10.91 -8.16 3.47
C LYS A 151 12.08 -7.23 3.73
N TYR A 152 11.88 -6.26 4.60
CA TYR A 152 12.88 -5.37 5.14
C TYR A 152 13.20 -5.76 6.58
N ALA A 153 14.46 -5.67 6.98
CA ALA A 153 14.88 -5.82 8.36
C ALA A 153 16.02 -4.84 8.67
N ALA A 154 16.00 -4.24 9.84
CA ALA A 154 17.05 -3.40 10.37
C ALA A 154 17.41 -3.88 11.78
N THR A 155 18.70 -3.92 12.10
CA THR A 155 19.21 -4.40 13.40
C THR A 155 20.36 -3.55 13.88
N GLY A 156 20.64 -3.60 15.19
CA GLY A 156 21.70 -2.80 15.80
C GLY A 156 21.39 -1.31 15.74
N GLY A 157 20.15 -0.95 16.03
CA GLY A 157 19.69 0.44 16.05
C GLY A 157 20.31 1.24 17.19
N SER A 158 20.90 2.38 16.83
CA SER A 158 21.50 3.36 17.75
C SER A 158 21.14 4.76 17.28
N PHE A 159 21.46 5.77 18.09
CA PHE A 159 21.41 7.15 17.64
C PHE A 159 22.71 7.87 17.99
N GLU A 160 23.05 8.87 17.20
CA GLU A 160 24.28 9.66 17.35
C GLU A 160 23.96 11.14 17.30
N SER A 161 24.72 11.93 18.05
CA SER A 161 24.65 13.39 17.97
C SER A 161 25.24 13.87 16.65
N VAL A 162 24.54 14.74 15.93
CA VAL A 162 25.04 15.31 14.67
C VAL A 162 25.69 16.68 14.89
N LEU A 163 26.68 17.03 14.05
CA LEU A 163 27.46 18.28 14.18
C LEU A 163 26.59 19.55 14.14
N SER A 164 25.44 19.51 13.46
CA SER A 164 24.48 20.62 13.41
C SER A 164 23.65 20.79 14.69
N GLY A 165 23.90 19.97 15.72
CA GLY A 165 23.02 19.82 16.88
C GLY A 165 21.91 18.80 16.62
N GLY A 166 21.43 18.18 17.70
CA GLY A 166 20.43 17.11 17.66
C GLY A 166 21.01 15.71 17.50
N TYR A 167 20.13 14.75 17.26
CA TYR A 167 20.42 13.31 17.18
C TYR A 167 19.76 12.69 15.94
N LYS A 168 20.39 11.66 15.36
CA LYS A 168 19.84 10.86 14.26
C LYS A 168 19.94 9.37 14.56
N GLN A 169 18.93 8.61 14.12
CA GLN A 169 18.89 7.16 14.21
C GLN A 169 19.72 6.53 13.09
N TYR A 170 20.46 5.48 13.44
CA TYR A 170 21.20 4.62 12.53
C TYR A 170 20.88 3.15 12.83
N PHE A 171 21.14 2.27 11.87
CA PHE A 171 21.09 0.83 12.05
C PHE A 171 22.38 0.22 11.52
N ALA A 172 23.03 -0.61 12.33
CA ALA A 172 24.26 -1.32 11.96
C ALA A 172 24.07 -2.26 10.76
N SER A 173 22.87 -2.82 10.57
CA SER A 173 22.54 -3.58 9.38
C SER A 173 21.10 -3.36 8.93
N LEU A 174 20.94 -3.17 7.63
CA LEU A 174 19.70 -3.17 6.89
C LEU A 174 19.69 -4.38 5.94
N ARG A 175 18.53 -4.99 5.71
CA ARG A 175 18.39 -6.13 4.80
C ARG A 175 17.07 -6.02 4.08
N SER A 176 17.09 -6.26 2.78
CA SER A 176 15.93 -6.35 1.91
C SER A 176 15.96 -7.71 1.22
N MET A 177 14.83 -8.42 1.24
CA MET A 177 14.68 -9.75 0.63
C MET A 177 13.47 -9.78 -0.29
N VAL A 178 13.60 -10.33 -1.49
CA VAL A 178 12.49 -10.59 -2.42
C VAL A 178 12.36 -12.10 -2.62
N ASN A 179 11.19 -12.67 -2.32
CA ASN A 179 10.88 -14.11 -2.45
C ASN A 179 11.91 -15.10 -1.86
N SER A 180 12.69 -14.71 -0.84
CA SER A 180 13.88 -15.45 -0.33
C SER A 180 15.05 -15.57 -1.30
N GLU A 181 14.93 -15.16 -2.55
CA GLU A 181 15.94 -15.37 -3.60
C GLU A 181 16.91 -14.19 -3.72
N LEU A 182 16.37 -12.98 -3.82
CA LEU A 182 17.16 -11.77 -3.90
C LEU A 182 17.36 -11.22 -2.50
N ASN A 183 18.59 -11.26 -2.00
CA ASN A 183 18.92 -10.77 -0.67
C ASN A 183 19.94 -9.65 -0.79
N VAL A 184 19.46 -8.42 -0.59
CA VAL A 184 20.30 -7.23 -0.51
C VAL A 184 20.51 -6.95 0.97
N LYS A 185 21.73 -7.13 1.47
CA LYS A 185 22.10 -6.70 2.82
C LYS A 185 22.95 -5.46 2.72
N GLU A 186 22.63 -4.46 3.49
CA GLU A 186 23.44 -3.29 3.73
C GLU A 186 23.97 -3.37 5.17
N GLU A 187 25.27 -3.29 5.36
CA GLU A 187 25.88 -3.13 6.68
C GLU A 187 26.52 -1.77 6.74
N SER A 188 26.36 -1.10 7.86
CA SER A 188 27.00 0.17 8.11
C SER A 188 28.01 -0.03 9.25
N ALA A 189 29.23 0.43 9.03
CA ALA A 189 30.29 0.43 10.03
C ALA A 189 30.72 1.87 10.26
N TYR A 190 30.45 2.37 11.47
CA TYR A 190 30.92 3.68 11.89
C TYR A 190 32.40 3.58 12.28
N ASN A 191 33.24 4.42 11.67
CA ASN A 191 34.62 4.59 12.07
C ASN A 191 34.70 5.76 13.07
N PRO A 192 34.91 5.51 14.37
CA PRO A 192 34.95 6.57 15.37
C PRO A 192 36.16 7.51 15.21
N VAL A 193 37.21 7.08 14.49
CA VAL A 193 38.43 7.87 14.28
C VAL A 193 38.20 8.90 13.17
N THR A 194 37.66 8.47 12.03
CA THR A 194 37.42 9.37 10.89
C THR A 194 36.06 10.05 10.95
N LYS A 195 35.17 9.55 11.83
CA LYS A 195 33.75 9.94 11.92
C LYS A 195 32.96 9.67 10.63
N ASP A 196 33.43 8.71 9.83
CA ASP A 196 32.79 8.32 8.58
C ASP A 196 32.04 6.99 8.73
N TRP A 197 30.99 6.85 7.94
CA TRP A 197 30.27 5.61 7.78
C TRP A 197 30.77 4.88 6.53
N THR A 198 31.16 3.62 6.70
CA THR A 198 31.39 2.71 5.57
C THR A 198 30.16 1.85 5.37
N TYR A 199 29.63 1.82 4.15
CA TYR A 199 28.48 0.98 3.80
C TYR A 199 28.96 -0.22 2.97
N TYR A 200 28.62 -1.43 3.43
CA TYR A 200 28.84 -2.67 2.71
C TYR A 200 27.52 -3.16 2.13
N TYR A 201 27.50 -3.49 0.85
CA TYR A 201 26.34 -4.10 0.21
C TYR A 201 26.66 -5.55 -0.11
N TYR A 202 25.74 -6.44 0.23
CA TYR A 202 25.78 -7.84 -0.12
C TYR A 202 24.61 -8.11 -1.06
N LEU A 203 24.90 -8.65 -2.24
CA LEU A 203 23.90 -9.13 -3.17
C LEU A 203 23.99 -10.64 -3.23
N SER A 204 22.96 -11.35 -2.74
CA SER A 204 22.91 -12.81 -2.73
C SER A 204 24.17 -13.47 -2.13
N GLY A 205 24.72 -12.82 -1.09
CA GLY A 205 25.93 -13.28 -0.37
C GLY A 205 27.26 -12.73 -0.90
N ILE A 206 27.28 -12.09 -2.07
CA ILE A 206 28.50 -11.46 -2.61
C ILE A 206 28.72 -10.12 -1.91
N LYS A 207 29.77 -10.02 -1.08
CA LYS A 207 30.14 -8.80 -0.38
C LYS A 207 30.79 -7.80 -1.33
N THR A 208 30.34 -6.56 -1.25
CA THR A 208 31.01 -5.42 -1.89
C THR A 208 31.10 -4.24 -0.95
N GLU A 209 32.27 -3.61 -0.98
CA GLU A 209 32.51 -2.35 -0.30
C GLU A 209 32.07 -1.24 -1.25
N ALA A 210 30.99 -0.52 -0.91
CA ALA A 210 30.67 0.72 -1.61
C ALA A 210 31.53 1.82 -1.00
N LYS A 211 32.71 2.05 -1.60
CA LYS A 211 33.48 3.26 -1.31
C LYS A 211 32.74 4.43 -1.95
N SER A 212 32.07 5.20 -1.11
CA SER A 212 31.26 6.39 -1.42
C SER A 212 30.03 6.16 -2.30
N TRP A 213 28.88 6.57 -1.77
CA TRP A 213 27.77 7.03 -2.59
C TRP A 213 28.26 8.26 -3.35
N ASP A 214 28.46 8.15 -4.66
CA ASP A 214 28.69 9.32 -5.50
C ASP A 214 27.31 9.96 -5.74
N GLU A 215 26.90 10.83 -4.82
CA GLU A 215 25.69 11.65 -4.97
C GLU A 215 25.93 12.67 -6.09
N SER A 216 25.77 12.26 -7.34
CA SER A 216 25.67 13.21 -8.44
C SER A 216 24.31 13.89 -8.38
N TRP A 217 24.27 15.02 -7.66
CA TRP A 217 23.12 15.94 -7.71
C TRP A 217 23.08 16.58 -9.10
N ASP A 218 22.36 15.96 -10.03
CA ASP A 218 22.18 16.52 -11.36
C ASP A 218 21.08 17.59 -11.35
N ALA A 219 21.43 18.80 -10.91
CA ALA A 219 20.53 19.95 -10.89
C ALA A 219 19.99 20.34 -12.28
N ALA A 220 20.58 19.81 -13.36
CA ALA A 220 20.25 20.16 -14.73
C ALA A 220 19.15 19.28 -15.35
N ASN A 221 18.84 18.10 -14.76
CA ASN A 221 17.93 17.13 -15.38
C ASN A 221 16.57 17.04 -14.66
N ASN A 222 15.59 17.73 -15.26
CA ASN A 222 14.13 17.69 -15.07
C ASN A 222 13.51 18.62 -14.02
N ALA A 223 12.75 19.59 -14.53
CA ALA A 223 11.76 20.40 -13.80
C ALA A 223 10.66 19.61 -13.06
N MET A 224 10.67 18.27 -13.06
CA MET A 224 9.70 17.40 -12.38
C MET A 224 10.30 16.52 -11.27
N VAL A 225 11.63 16.31 -11.23
CA VAL A 225 12.30 15.41 -10.28
C VAL A 225 13.26 16.25 -9.45
N ARG A 226 13.02 16.38 -8.13
CA ARG A 226 13.87 17.24 -7.28
C ARG A 226 15.23 16.62 -7.06
N ASN A 227 15.26 15.30 -6.88
CA ASN A 227 16.47 14.56 -6.60
C ASN A 227 16.44 13.29 -7.46
N TYR A 228 17.27 13.26 -8.50
CA TYR A 228 17.65 12.03 -9.18
C TYR A 228 18.93 11.54 -8.49
N TYR A 229 18.85 10.37 -7.86
CA TYR A 229 20.04 9.71 -7.31
C TYR A 229 20.33 8.49 -8.16
N SER A 230 21.46 8.45 -8.84
CA SER A 230 21.97 7.23 -9.45
C SER A 230 23.23 6.77 -8.75
N GLY A 231 23.12 5.71 -7.95
CA GLY A 231 24.27 5.04 -7.34
C GLY A 231 24.70 3.86 -8.19
N VAL A 232 25.99 3.79 -8.51
CA VAL A 232 26.64 2.60 -9.06
C VAL A 232 27.25 1.81 -7.89
N PHE A 233 26.74 0.62 -7.62
CA PHE A 233 27.37 -0.30 -6.68
C PHE A 233 28.48 -1.04 -7.42
N SER A 234 29.73 -0.62 -7.23
CA SER A 234 30.89 -1.35 -7.75
C SER A 234 31.47 -2.22 -6.63
N GLY A 235 31.85 -3.44 -6.96
CA GLY A 235 32.63 -4.27 -6.03
C GLY A 235 34.03 -3.72 -5.89
N GLY A 236 34.57 -3.72 -4.65
CA GLY A 236 35.96 -3.35 -4.33
C GLY A 236 37.06 -4.22 -4.97
N SER A 237 36.75 -4.93 -6.06
CA SER A 237 37.74 -5.52 -6.95
C SER A 237 38.39 -4.43 -7.81
N PRO A 238 39.71 -4.49 -8.07
CA PRO A 238 40.39 -3.58 -9.01
C PRO A 238 39.78 -3.54 -10.42
N THR A 239 38.90 -4.50 -10.75
CA THR A 239 38.22 -4.63 -12.06
C THR A 239 36.85 -3.96 -12.14
N GLY A 240 36.34 -3.31 -11.08
CA GLY A 240 35.16 -2.44 -11.18
C GLY A 240 33.86 -3.12 -11.62
N THR A 241 33.62 -4.38 -11.24
CA THR A 241 32.38 -5.08 -11.59
C THR A 241 31.18 -4.36 -10.96
N LEU A 242 30.33 -3.78 -11.81
CA LEU A 242 29.03 -3.23 -11.46
C LEU A 242 28.17 -4.37 -10.90
N LEU A 243 27.68 -4.24 -9.66
CA LEU A 243 26.74 -5.17 -9.05
C LEU A 243 25.29 -4.76 -9.23
N ALA A 244 25.04 -3.45 -9.15
CA ALA A 244 23.72 -2.89 -9.33
C ALA A 244 23.79 -1.40 -9.64
N THR A 245 22.79 -0.92 -10.35
CA THR A 245 22.50 0.50 -10.52
C THR A 245 21.19 0.78 -9.80
N ARG A 246 21.21 1.71 -8.84
CA ARG A 246 19.99 2.18 -8.16
C ARG A 246 19.68 3.61 -8.55
N SER A 247 18.46 3.83 -9.03
CA SER A 247 17.89 5.12 -9.37
C SER A 247 16.77 5.48 -8.40
N VAL A 248 16.80 6.66 -7.81
CA VAL A 248 15.71 7.20 -6.98
C VAL A 248 15.12 8.44 -7.66
N TYR A 249 13.80 8.49 -7.76
CA TYR A 249 13.04 9.57 -8.37
C TYR A 249 12.09 10.15 -7.33
N ALA A 250 12.35 11.38 -6.88
CA ALA A 250 11.46 12.12 -5.97
C ALA A 250 10.74 13.24 -6.72
N PHE A 251 9.42 13.36 -6.54
CA PHE A 251 8.58 14.29 -7.29
C PHE A 251 8.34 15.57 -6.47
N GLN A 252 8.44 16.73 -7.10
CA GLN A 252 8.50 18.03 -6.39
C GLN A 252 7.19 18.45 -5.74
N ASP A 253 6.07 18.11 -6.35
CA ASP A 253 4.73 18.59 -6.02
C ASP A 253 3.92 17.56 -5.22
N LYS A 254 4.40 16.33 -5.14
CA LYS A 254 3.66 15.17 -4.62
C LYS A 254 4.52 14.34 -3.68
N LEU A 255 3.89 13.84 -2.62
CA LEU A 255 4.50 12.88 -1.69
C LEU A 255 4.52 11.48 -2.30
N GLN A 256 5.36 11.34 -3.32
CA GLN A 256 5.64 10.08 -3.96
C GLN A 256 7.12 9.98 -4.32
N TYR A 257 7.64 8.77 -4.32
CA TYR A 257 8.96 8.49 -4.86
C TYR A 257 9.04 7.08 -5.42
N LYS A 258 9.91 6.91 -6.41
CA LYS A 258 10.22 5.63 -7.04
C LYS A 258 11.67 5.29 -6.74
N THR A 259 11.93 4.07 -6.29
CA THR A 259 13.26 3.46 -6.33
C THR A 259 13.26 2.39 -7.41
N GLN A 260 14.28 2.37 -8.26
CA GLN A 260 14.52 1.33 -9.23
C GLN A 260 15.94 0.81 -9.04
N THR A 261 16.09 -0.50 -8.90
CA THR A 261 17.40 -1.16 -8.81
C THR A 261 17.48 -2.18 -9.94
N VAL A 262 18.55 -2.12 -10.73
CA VAL A 262 18.88 -3.12 -11.75
C VAL A 262 20.17 -3.80 -11.32
N PHE A 263 20.16 -5.11 -11.18
CA PHE A 263 21.30 -5.91 -10.75
C PHE A 263 22.12 -6.36 -11.96
N ALA A 264 23.39 -6.71 -11.70
CA ALA A 264 24.35 -7.10 -12.74
C ALA A 264 23.95 -8.34 -13.52
N ASP A 265 23.19 -9.24 -12.89
CA ASP A 265 22.63 -10.44 -13.50
C ASP A 265 21.34 -10.16 -14.32
N GLY A 266 20.98 -8.89 -14.48
CA GLY A 266 19.81 -8.44 -15.24
C GLY A 266 18.51 -8.44 -14.42
N LYS A 267 18.53 -8.91 -13.17
CA LYS A 267 17.36 -8.80 -12.29
C LYS A 267 17.02 -7.35 -11.99
N SER A 268 15.77 -7.10 -11.61
CA SER A 268 15.34 -5.74 -11.28
C SER A 268 14.31 -5.71 -10.16
N LEU A 269 14.33 -4.61 -9.41
CA LEU A 269 13.39 -4.29 -8.34
C LEU A 269 12.95 -2.84 -8.49
N THR A 270 11.65 -2.61 -8.63
CA THR A 270 11.06 -1.28 -8.61
C THR A 270 10.10 -1.17 -7.44
N ILE A 271 10.25 -0.11 -6.64
CA ILE A 271 9.40 0.20 -5.50
C ILE A 271 8.87 1.60 -5.71
N TRP A 272 7.56 1.73 -5.85
CA TRP A 272 6.86 2.98 -5.73
C TRP A 272 6.32 3.14 -4.32
N ASN A 273 6.44 4.34 -3.80
CA ASN A 273 5.89 4.73 -2.51
C ASN A 273 5.05 5.98 -2.72
N TYR A 274 3.83 5.95 -2.21
CA TYR A 274 2.89 7.05 -2.28
C TYR A 274 2.35 7.36 -0.89
N ILE A 275 2.10 8.62 -0.64
CA ILE A 275 1.16 9.07 0.38
C ILE A 275 -0.11 9.48 -0.35
N VAL A 276 -1.19 8.74 -0.18
CA VAL A 276 -2.48 8.98 -0.86
C VAL A 276 -3.57 9.39 0.13
N SER A 277 -4.43 10.31 -0.28
CA SER A 277 -5.63 10.66 0.47
C SER A 277 -6.61 9.48 0.53
N THR A 278 -7.69 9.58 1.30
CA THR A 278 -8.74 8.54 1.29
C THR A 278 -9.44 8.40 -0.06
N ARG A 279 -9.25 9.37 -0.97
CA ARG A 279 -9.80 9.39 -2.33
C ARG A 279 -8.82 8.86 -3.39
N GLY A 280 -7.62 8.41 -2.99
CA GLY A 280 -6.61 7.90 -3.92
C GLY A 280 -5.78 9.00 -4.61
N GLU A 281 -5.96 10.25 -4.19
CA GLU A 281 -5.16 11.36 -4.72
C GLU A 281 -3.82 11.39 -3.98
N VAL A 282 -2.71 11.38 -4.72
CA VAL A 282 -1.37 11.56 -4.13
C VAL A 282 -1.33 12.93 -3.45
N VAL A 283 -1.03 12.93 -2.15
CA VAL A 283 -1.00 14.14 -1.33
C VAL A 283 0.08 15.07 -1.85
N SER A 284 -0.28 16.34 -2.07
CA SER A 284 0.69 17.36 -2.45
C SER A 284 1.75 17.49 -1.37
N ALA A 285 3.02 17.63 -1.74
CA ALA A 285 4.07 17.89 -0.76
C ALA A 285 3.92 19.33 -0.23
N PRO A 286 3.58 19.56 1.06
CA PRO A 286 3.94 20.83 1.68
C PRO A 286 5.48 20.96 1.66
N SER A 287 6.05 22.09 2.12
CA SER A 287 7.49 22.12 2.32
C SER A 287 7.88 20.93 3.23
N LEU A 288 8.66 19.98 2.69
CA LEU A 288 9.05 18.71 3.33
C LEU A 288 9.81 18.89 4.65
N TRP A 289 10.04 20.14 5.05
CA TRP A 289 10.89 20.57 6.14
C TRP A 289 10.13 21.17 7.32
N SER A 290 8.79 21.16 7.33
CA SER A 290 8.06 21.58 8.51
C SER A 290 8.16 20.53 9.62
N GLU A 291 8.35 20.97 10.88
CA GLU A 291 8.36 20.08 12.07
C GLU A 291 7.08 19.21 12.16
N ASN A 292 6.00 19.66 11.53
CA ASN A 292 4.71 18.98 11.50
C ASN A 292 4.53 18.03 10.31
N PHE A 293 5.50 17.90 9.40
CA PHE A 293 5.36 17.07 8.21
C PHE A 293 5.00 15.62 8.56
N VAL A 294 5.74 15.01 9.50
CA VAL A 294 5.50 13.65 9.96
C VAL A 294 4.10 13.52 10.54
N THR A 295 3.69 14.43 11.43
CA THR A 295 2.36 14.44 12.03
C THR A 295 1.27 14.61 10.97
N GLN A 296 1.45 15.49 9.99
CA GLN A 296 0.48 15.71 8.91
C GLN A 296 0.36 14.48 8.02
N VAL A 297 1.47 13.90 7.57
CA VAL A 297 1.47 12.70 6.73
C VAL A 297 0.87 11.50 7.46
N LEU A 298 1.29 11.27 8.70
CA LEU A 298 0.80 10.12 9.49
C LEU A 298 -0.69 10.27 9.88
N ASN A 299 -1.21 11.49 9.98
CA ASN A 299 -2.62 11.74 10.33
C ASN A 299 -3.56 11.85 9.13
N SER A 300 -3.08 12.28 7.95
CA SER A 300 -3.94 12.59 6.81
C SER A 300 -3.74 11.67 5.60
N GLY A 301 -2.61 10.98 5.51
CA GLY A 301 -2.25 10.14 4.38
C GLY A 301 -2.34 8.64 4.69
N ASN A 302 -2.70 7.88 3.68
CA ASN A 302 -2.48 6.44 3.63
C ASN A 302 -1.16 6.18 2.90
N TYR A 303 -0.33 5.32 3.44
CA TYR A 303 0.92 4.92 2.80
C TYR A 303 0.65 3.75 1.87
N GLU A 304 0.94 3.91 0.59
CA GLU A 304 0.81 2.87 -0.42
C GLU A 304 2.19 2.52 -0.99
N MET A 305 2.50 1.23 -1.02
CA MET A 305 3.70 0.68 -1.62
C MET A 305 3.33 -0.28 -2.75
N VAL A 306 3.84 0.01 -3.95
CA VAL A 306 3.71 -0.86 -5.11
C VAL A 306 5.09 -1.36 -5.53
N VAL A 307 5.28 -2.67 -5.48
CA VAL A 307 6.56 -3.33 -5.75
C VAL A 307 6.43 -4.25 -6.95
N THR A 308 7.33 -4.10 -7.91
CA THR A 308 7.54 -5.05 -9.00
C THR A 308 8.96 -5.55 -8.98
N ALA A 309 9.16 -6.83 -9.27
CA ALA A 309 10.46 -7.46 -9.34
C ALA A 309 10.49 -8.50 -10.45
N SER A 310 11.66 -8.77 -11.01
CA SER A 310 11.86 -9.86 -11.98
C SER A 310 11.41 -11.22 -11.45
N GLU A 311 11.53 -11.42 -10.15
CA GLU A 311 11.21 -12.62 -9.40
C GLU A 311 9.70 -12.85 -9.26
N PHE A 312 8.88 -11.82 -9.47
CA PHE A 312 7.42 -11.93 -9.31
C PHE A 312 6.73 -12.58 -10.51
N SER A 313 7.48 -13.05 -11.52
CA SER A 313 6.91 -13.69 -12.72
C SER A 313 5.83 -12.83 -13.42
N GLY A 314 5.99 -11.49 -13.38
CA GLY A 314 5.03 -10.52 -13.90
C GLY A 314 4.00 -9.99 -12.89
N GLY A 315 3.96 -10.54 -11.66
CA GLY A 315 3.14 -10.05 -10.56
C GLY A 315 3.65 -8.75 -9.92
N LYS A 316 2.87 -8.24 -8.95
CA LYS A 316 3.22 -7.08 -8.13
C LYS A 316 2.72 -7.24 -6.70
N VAL A 317 3.47 -6.71 -5.73
CA VAL A 317 2.99 -6.52 -4.36
C VAL A 317 2.43 -5.11 -4.27
N ASP A 318 1.15 -4.98 -3.91
CA ASP A 318 0.43 -3.70 -3.86
C ASP A 318 -0.31 -3.61 -2.52
N ILE A 319 0.18 -2.73 -1.63
CA ILE A 319 -0.31 -2.63 -0.26
C ILE A 319 -0.47 -1.19 0.15
N ILE A 320 -1.63 -0.89 0.70
CA ILE A 320 -1.96 0.38 1.35
C ILE A 320 -2.14 0.17 2.85
N GLY A 321 -1.64 1.10 3.67
CA GLY A 321 -1.70 1.07 5.13
C GLY A 321 -1.98 2.46 5.70
N LYS A 322 -2.51 2.54 6.92
CA LYS A 322 -2.68 3.79 7.66
C LYS A 322 -1.66 3.86 8.79
N PRO A 323 -0.60 4.67 8.63
CA PRO A 323 0.41 4.82 9.67
C PRO A 323 -0.16 5.29 11.01
N GLY A 324 -1.29 6.02 10.98
CA GLY A 324 -1.97 6.57 12.15
C GLY A 324 -2.38 5.54 13.21
N ILE A 325 -2.45 4.24 12.89
CA ILE A 325 -2.74 3.21 13.91
C ILE A 325 -1.72 3.24 15.05
N LEU A 326 -0.44 3.51 14.76
CA LEU A 326 0.63 3.62 15.76
C LEU A 326 0.52 4.85 16.65
N LEU A 327 -0.17 5.89 16.18
CA LEU A 327 -0.25 7.18 16.87
C LEU A 327 -1.48 7.31 17.78
N ASN A 328 -2.47 6.46 17.55
CA ASN A 328 -3.81 6.56 18.14
C ASN A 328 -4.21 5.31 18.95
N THR A 329 -3.28 4.37 19.19
CA THR A 329 -3.58 3.18 20.01
C THR A 329 -3.21 3.38 21.46
N SER A 330 -4.23 3.48 22.32
CA SER A 330 -4.11 3.00 23.69
C SER A 330 -4.43 1.50 23.68
N MET A 331 -3.44 0.66 24.03
CA MET A 331 -3.74 -0.75 24.27
C MET A 331 -4.35 -0.86 25.65
N ALA A 332 -5.60 -1.32 25.74
CA ALA A 332 -6.19 -1.69 27.02
C ALA A 332 -5.26 -2.71 27.69
N GLY A 333 -4.69 -2.33 28.85
CA GLY A 333 -3.80 -3.19 29.59
C GLY A 333 -4.50 -4.53 29.87
N ARG A 334 -3.86 -5.62 29.47
CA ARG A 334 -4.24 -6.95 29.94
C ARG A 334 -3.80 -7.14 31.38
#